data_AF-A0A2X2Z9M8-F1
#
_entry.id   AF-A0A2X2Z9M8-F1
#
_cell.length_a   1.000
_cell.length_b   1.000
_cell.length_c   1.000
_cell.angle_alpha   90.00
_cell.angle_beta   90.00
_cell.angle_gamma   90.00
#
_symmetry.space_group_name_H-M   'P 1'
#
loop_
_entity.id
_entity.type
_entity.pdbx_description
1 polymer ?
#
loop_
_entity_poly.entity_id
_entity_poly.type
_entity_poly.pdbx_seq_one_letter_code
_entity_poly.pdbx_strand_id
1 'polypeptide(L)'
;MKNLILVFVFLGLFSCSDYIDKPKNLVDQDVMAEVVAELVMNDQVNFMYQNRNMEAGTRFILKSHNIKPDDFVESFKYYVIKEEMEGIANDAQQILLKKDPKADQYVKDKLKKAELGMPQK
;
A
#
# COMPACT_ATOMS: atom_id res chain seq x y z
N MET A 1 -50.24 0.45 -4.76
CA MET A 1 -49.07 -0.36 -4.34
C MET A 1 -47.89 -0.37 -5.33
N LYS A 2 -48.03 0.13 -6.57
CA LYS A 2 -46.92 0.22 -7.56
C LYS A 2 -45.81 1.20 -7.18
N ASN A 3 -46.14 2.27 -6.43
CA ASN A 3 -45.18 3.32 -6.08
C ASN A 3 -44.27 2.95 -4.90
N LEU A 4 -44.59 1.90 -4.13
CA LEU A 4 -43.80 1.47 -2.98
C LEU A 4 -42.56 0.66 -3.40
N ILE A 5 -42.62 -0.01 -4.55
CA ILE A 5 -41.53 -0.82 -5.11
C ILE A 5 -40.34 0.09 -5.47
N LEU A 6 -40.60 1.29 -5.98
CA LEU A 6 -39.55 2.27 -6.30
C LEU A 6 -38.75 2.69 -5.06
N VAL A 7 -39.41 2.84 -3.91
CA VAL A 7 -38.74 3.22 -2.64
C VAL A 7 -37.76 2.14 -2.19
N PHE A 8 -38.13 0.86 -2.32
CA PHE A 8 -37.23 -0.25 -1.98
C PHE A 8 -36.04 -0.38 -2.95
N VAL A 9 -36.24 -0.07 -4.24
CA VAL A 9 -35.14 -0.03 -5.23
C VAL A 9 -34.16 1.11 -4.92
N PHE A 10 -34.66 2.30 -4.54
CA PHE A 10 -33.80 3.41 -4.14
C PHE A 10 -33.04 3.13 -2.83
N LEU A 11 -33.67 2.49 -1.84
CA LEU A 11 -32.99 2.13 -0.57
C LEU A 11 -31.85 1.11 -0.78
N GLY A 12 -31.98 0.20 -1.75
CA GLY A 12 -30.91 -0.75 -2.09
C GLY A 12 -29.67 -0.08 -2.68
N LEU A 13 -29.81 1.06 -3.37
CA LEU A 13 -28.69 1.81 -3.96
C LEU A 13 -27.89 2.60 -2.91
N PHE A 14 -28.51 2.99 -1.79
CA PHE A 14 -27.84 3.73 -0.70
C PHE A 14 -27.29 2.82 0.40
N SER A 15 -27.43 1.50 0.29
CA SER A 15 -26.89 0.54 1.26
C SER A 15 -25.40 0.24 1.07
N CYS A 16 -24.71 0.87 0.10
CA CYS A 16 -23.24 0.91 0.07
C CYS A 16 -22.74 1.85 1.18
N SER A 17 -22.89 1.44 2.44
CA SER A 17 -22.01 1.93 3.50
C SER A 17 -20.63 1.33 3.25
N ASP A 18 -19.58 2.13 3.39
CA ASP A 18 -18.21 1.61 3.36
C ASP A 18 -18.09 0.40 4.29
N TYR A 19 -17.57 -0.71 3.77
CA TYR A 19 -17.47 -1.98 4.50
C TYR A 19 -16.48 -1.91 5.69
N ILE A 20 -15.77 -0.79 5.83
CA ILE A 20 -14.80 -0.54 6.89
C ILE A 20 -14.88 0.92 7.34
N ASP A 21 -14.82 1.12 8.66
CA ASP A 21 -14.70 2.44 9.26
C ASP A 21 -13.32 3.07 8.99
N LYS A 22 -13.30 4.37 8.71
CA LYS A 22 -12.04 5.13 8.60
C LYS A 22 -11.31 5.14 9.95
N PRO A 23 -10.03 4.70 10.02
CA PRO A 23 -9.23 4.79 11.24
C PRO A 23 -9.13 6.23 11.76
N LYS A 24 -9.08 6.40 13.08
CA LYS A 24 -8.97 7.74 13.71
C LYS A 24 -7.66 8.43 13.36
N ASN A 25 -6.58 7.67 13.31
CA ASN A 25 -5.24 8.11 12.95
C ASN A 25 -4.84 7.52 11.60
N LEU A 26 -5.63 7.76 10.56
CA LEU A 26 -5.29 7.28 9.22
C LEU A 26 -3.96 7.92 8.79
N VAL A 27 -2.96 7.09 8.51
CA VAL A 27 -1.67 7.51 7.94
C VAL A 27 -1.91 8.02 6.53
N ASP A 28 -1.48 9.25 6.21
CA ASP A 28 -1.62 9.81 4.87
C ASP A 28 -1.02 8.90 3.78
N GLN A 29 -1.64 8.85 2.60
CA GLN A 29 -1.21 7.96 1.51
C GLN A 29 0.25 8.20 1.09
N ASP A 30 0.67 9.47 0.98
CA ASP A 30 2.06 9.83 0.65
C ASP A 30 3.05 9.31 1.70
N VAL A 31 2.70 9.43 2.99
CA VAL A 31 3.51 8.93 4.09
C VAL A 31 3.53 7.40 4.09
N MET A 32 2.40 6.75 3.80
CA MET A 32 2.32 5.31 3.63
C MET A 32 3.23 4.84 2.48
N ALA A 33 3.27 5.57 1.36
CA ALA A 33 4.15 5.26 0.24
C ALA A 33 5.64 5.37 0.61
N GLU A 34 6.03 6.39 1.38
CA GLU A 34 7.38 6.54 1.92
C GLU A 34 7.75 5.38 2.87
N VAL A 35 6.87 5.04 3.81
CA VAL A 35 7.06 3.94 4.76
C VAL A 35 7.19 2.61 4.02
N VAL A 36 6.33 2.33 3.03
CA VAL A 36 6.40 1.10 2.23
C VAL A 36 7.72 1.02 1.46
N ALA A 37 8.15 2.12 0.82
CA ALA A 37 9.43 2.18 0.13
C ALA A 37 10.61 1.88 1.07
N GLU A 38 10.60 2.44 2.28
CA GLU A 38 11.64 2.22 3.29
C GLU A 38 11.61 0.80 3.87
N LEU A 39 10.43 0.22 4.10
CA LEU A 39 10.29 -1.15 4.58
C LEU A 39 10.83 -2.16 3.56
N VAL A 40 10.55 -1.95 2.26
CA VAL A 40 11.08 -2.81 1.18
C VAL A 40 12.61 -2.69 1.08
N MET A 41 13.18 -1.49 1.22
CA MET A 41 14.63 -1.33 1.27
C MET A 41 15.24 -2.01 2.52
N ASN A 42 14.59 -1.87 3.67
CA ASN A 42 15.03 -2.53 4.90
C ASN A 42 14.95 -4.06 4.78
N ASP A 43 13.97 -4.59 4.05
CA ASP A 43 13.89 -6.03 3.77
C ASP A 43 15.07 -6.52 2.91
N GLN A 44 15.50 -5.73 1.92
CA GLN A 44 16.71 -6.03 1.14
C GLN A 44 18.00 -6.02 1.98
N VAL A 45 18.08 -5.17 3.01
CA VAL A 45 19.21 -5.18 3.97
C VAL A 45 19.25 -6.49 4.75
N ASN A 46 18.09 -7.10 5.05
CA ASN A 46 18.03 -8.39 5.72
C ASN A 46 18.60 -9.53 4.86
N PHE A 47 18.41 -9.49 3.54
CA PHE A 47 19.04 -10.46 2.62
C PHE A 47 20.57 -10.38 2.64
N MET A 48 21.13 -9.18 2.84
CA MET A 48 22.58 -8.97 2.89
C MET A 48 23.19 -9.27 4.27
N TYR A 49 22.46 -8.99 5.36
CA TYR A 49 22.95 -9.13 6.73
C TYR A 49 22.07 -10.10 7.54
N GLN A 50 22.30 -11.40 7.33
CA GLN A 50 21.67 -12.48 8.10
C GLN A 50 22.01 -12.34 9.61
N ASN A 51 21.07 -12.66 10.51
CA ASN A 51 21.14 -12.53 11.99
C ASN A 51 21.02 -11.12 12.62
N ARG A 52 20.32 -10.18 11.99
CA ARG A 52 19.97 -8.88 12.63
C ARG A 52 18.52 -8.86 13.09
N ASN A 53 18.24 -8.15 14.19
CA ASN A 53 16.89 -8.00 14.72
C ASN A 53 16.03 -7.17 13.76
N MET A 54 15.17 -7.85 13.01
CA MET A 54 14.29 -7.28 11.99
C MET A 54 13.30 -6.26 12.56
N GLU A 55 12.91 -6.43 13.82
CA GLU A 55 11.97 -5.54 14.50
C GLU A 55 12.56 -4.13 14.69
N ALA A 56 13.89 -4.02 14.82
CA ALA A 56 14.54 -2.73 15.02
C ALA A 56 14.43 -1.82 13.79
N GLY A 57 14.55 -2.37 12.57
CA GLY A 57 14.43 -1.61 11.33
C GLY A 57 13.01 -1.09 11.12
N THR A 58 12.02 -1.98 11.24
CA THR A 58 10.60 -1.60 11.14
C THR A 58 10.21 -0.58 12.21
N ARG A 59 10.62 -0.79 13.48
CA ARG A 59 10.37 0.18 14.56
C ARG A 59 11.02 1.53 14.29
N PHE A 60 12.23 1.55 13.75
CA PHE A 60 12.93 2.79 13.42
C PHE A 60 12.19 3.58 12.34
N ILE A 61 11.79 2.92 11.25
CA ILE A 61 11.02 3.52 10.14
C ILE A 61 9.71 4.11 10.66
N LEU A 62 8.89 3.32 11.38
CA LEU A 62 7.62 3.83 11.89
C LEU A 62 7.83 5.03 12.84
N LYS A 63 8.88 4.99 13.66
CA LYS A 63 9.21 6.08 14.58
C LYS A 63 9.69 7.34 13.86
N SER A 64 10.46 7.24 12.77
CA SER A 64 10.90 8.42 12.00
C SER A 64 9.74 9.16 11.34
N HIS A 65 8.65 8.46 11.08
CA HIS A 65 7.40 9.02 10.52
C HIS A 65 6.36 9.37 11.60
N ASN A 66 6.68 9.24 12.90
CA ASN A 66 5.75 9.42 14.02
C ASN A 66 4.49 8.53 13.97
N ILE A 67 4.61 7.33 13.39
CA ILE A 67 3.50 6.38 13.25
C ILE A 67 3.56 5.34 14.36
N LYS A 68 2.42 5.10 15.02
CA LYS A 68 2.28 3.96 15.92
C LYS A 68 2.06 2.68 15.10
N PRO A 69 2.58 1.52 15.55
CA PRO A 69 2.37 0.26 14.84
C PRO A 69 0.90 -0.06 14.54
N ASP A 70 0.01 0.18 15.50
CA ASP A 70 -1.43 -0.05 15.32
C ASP A 70 -2.04 0.88 14.26
N ASP A 71 -1.66 2.16 14.28
CA ASP A 71 -2.11 3.15 13.29
C ASP A 71 -1.66 2.75 11.86
N PHE A 72 -0.45 2.22 11.71
CA PHE A 72 0.03 1.66 10.44
C PHE A 72 -0.83 0.46 9.98
N VAL A 73 -1.05 -0.52 10.85
CA VAL A 73 -1.79 -1.74 10.51
C VAL A 73 -3.24 -1.43 10.16
N GLU A 74 -3.89 -0.54 10.91
CA GLU A 74 -5.27 -0.11 10.64
C GLU A 74 -5.36 0.65 9.32
N SER A 75 -4.42 1.57 9.05
CA SER A 75 -4.37 2.33 7.80
C SER A 75 -4.12 1.43 6.59
N PHE A 76 -3.19 0.48 6.71
CA PHE A 76 -2.92 -0.49 5.65
C PHE A 76 -4.15 -1.34 5.32
N LYS A 77 -4.85 -1.86 6.35
CA LYS A 77 -6.10 -2.61 6.14
C LYS A 77 -7.17 -1.76 5.45
N TYR A 78 -7.32 -0.52 5.87
CA TYR A 78 -8.24 0.44 5.27
C TYR A 78 -7.93 0.62 3.78
N TYR A 79 -6.67 0.88 3.41
CA TYR A 79 -6.28 1.07 2.01
C TYR A 79 -6.40 -0.19 1.16
N VAL A 80 -6.19 -1.38 1.72
CA VAL A 80 -6.43 -2.64 1.01
C VAL A 80 -7.91 -2.81 0.69
N ILE A 81 -8.78 -2.59 1.67
CA ILE A 81 -10.24 -2.75 1.49
C ILE A 81 -10.81 -1.69 0.57
N LYS A 82 -10.22 -0.49 0.56
CA LYS A 82 -10.58 0.62 -0.34
C LYS A 82 -9.98 0.51 -1.73
N GLU A 83 -9.16 -0.52 -2.00
CA GLU A 83 -8.46 -0.70 -3.28
C GLU A 83 -7.50 0.47 -3.62
N GLU A 84 -7.05 1.20 -2.61
CA GLU A 84 -6.16 2.37 -2.75
C GLU A 84 -4.66 1.99 -2.71
N MET A 85 -4.35 0.74 -2.34
CA MET A 85 -2.96 0.27 -2.24
C MET A 85 -2.19 0.26 -3.56
N GLU A 86 -2.87 0.16 -4.71
CA GLU A 86 -2.20 0.23 -6.01
C GLU A 86 -1.54 1.59 -6.24
N GLY A 87 -2.24 2.68 -5.91
CA GLY A 87 -1.69 4.04 -5.99
C GLY A 87 -0.50 4.22 -5.06
N ILE A 88 -0.65 3.81 -3.80
CA ILE A 88 0.41 3.86 -2.78
C ILE A 88 1.65 3.07 -3.22
N ALA A 89 1.45 1.88 -3.81
CA ALA A 89 2.54 1.06 -4.31
C ALA A 89 3.25 1.70 -5.52
N ASN A 90 2.50 2.34 -6.42
CA ASN A 90 3.07 3.08 -7.55
C ASN A 90 3.91 4.27 -7.06
N ASP A 91 3.43 5.02 -6.07
CA ASP A 91 4.17 6.14 -5.49
C ASP A 91 5.43 5.68 -4.75
N ALA A 92 5.34 4.58 -3.99
CA ALA A 92 6.49 3.94 -3.37
C ALA A 92 7.54 3.52 -4.41
N GLN A 93 7.11 2.98 -5.55
CA GLN A 93 8.00 2.66 -6.67
C GLN A 93 8.68 3.91 -7.23
N GLN A 94 7.96 5.02 -7.40
CA GLN A 94 8.56 6.29 -7.87
C GLN A 94 9.59 6.84 -6.87
N ILE A 95 9.33 6.71 -5.56
CA ILE A 95 10.29 7.06 -4.52
C ILE A 95 11.57 6.22 -4.65
N LEU A 96 11.43 4.91 -4.88
CA LEU A 96 12.57 4.02 -5.09
C LEU A 96 13.35 4.37 -6.36
N LEU A 97 12.69 4.66 -7.48
CA LEU A 97 13.33 5.08 -8.73
C LEU A 97 14.11 6.40 -8.60
N LYS A 98 13.60 7.35 -7.80
CA LYS A 98 14.34 8.59 -7.49
C LYS A 98 15.61 8.31 -6.68
N LYS A 99 15.59 7.31 -5.79
CA LYS A 99 16.74 6.91 -4.96
C LYS A 99 17.75 6.05 -5.73
N ASP A 100 17.29 5.16 -6.62
CA ASP A 100 18.13 4.39 -7.54
C ASP A 100 17.62 4.49 -8.98
N PRO A 101 18.05 5.52 -9.73
CA PRO A 101 17.65 5.71 -11.12
C PRO A 101 18.04 4.55 -12.06
N LYS A 102 19.02 3.71 -11.67
CA LYS A 102 19.41 2.56 -12.48
C LYS A 102 18.36 1.44 -12.44
N ALA A 103 17.48 1.45 -11.44
CA ALA A 103 16.36 0.52 -11.34
C ALA A 103 15.26 0.79 -12.39
N ASP A 104 15.22 1.98 -13.01
CA ASP A 104 14.20 2.35 -14.01
C ASP A 104 14.19 1.39 -15.21
N GLN A 105 15.37 1.07 -15.76
CA GLN A 105 15.48 0.09 -16.84
C GLN A 105 15.01 -1.30 -16.40
N TYR A 106 15.37 -1.72 -15.19
CA TYR A 106 14.96 -3.02 -14.65
C TYR A 106 13.42 -3.13 -14.52
N VAL A 107 12.78 -2.08 -14.01
CA VAL A 107 11.32 -2.01 -13.87
C VAL A 107 10.64 -2.06 -15.25
N LYS A 108 11.10 -1.23 -16.20
CA LYS A 108 10.58 -1.21 -17.57
C LYS A 108 10.70 -2.57 -18.25
N ASP A 109 11.84 -3.24 -18.10
CA ASP A 109 12.07 -4.58 -18.67
C ASP A 109 11.16 -5.64 -18.03
N LYS A 110 10.89 -5.55 -16.72
CA LYS A 110 9.96 -6.45 -16.02
C LYS A 110 8.52 -6.24 -16.46
N LEU A 111 8.05 -4.99 -16.57
CA LEU A 111 6.70 -4.66 -17.04
C LEU A 111 6.47 -5.17 -18.46
N LYS A 112 7.42 -4.90 -19.37
CA LYS A 112 7.37 -5.38 -20.75
C LYS A 112 7.32 -6.92 -20.83
N LYS A 113 8.04 -7.63 -19.96
CA LYS A 113 7.97 -9.11 -19.90
C LYS A 113 6.63 -9.62 -19.40
N ALA A 114 6.01 -8.92 -18.44
CA ALA A 114 4.69 -9.26 -17.92
C ALA A 114 3.59 -9.05 -18.97
N GLU A 115 3.64 -7.92 -19.71
CA GLU A 115 2.72 -7.64 -20.84
C GLU A 115 2.83 -8.68 -21.97
N LEU A 116 4.04 -9.19 -22.20
CA LEU A 116 4.32 -10.23 -23.19
C LEU A 116 4.01 -11.65 -22.70
N GLY A 117 3.48 -11.82 -21.47
CA GLY A 117 3.14 -13.12 -20.90
C GLY A 117 4.33 -14.06 -20.70
N MET A 118 5.55 -13.53 -20.64
CA MET A 118 6.76 -14.35 -20.49
C MET A 118 7.01 -14.73 -19.02
N PRO A 119 7.42 -15.98 -18.74
CA PRO A 119 7.70 -16.41 -17.38
C PRO A 119 8.87 -15.62 -16.78
N GLN A 120 8.72 -15.21 -15.52
CA GLN A 120 9.81 -14.61 -14.76
C GLN A 120 10.78 -15.72 -14.33
N LYS A 121 12.02 -15.67 -14.83
CA LYS A 121 13.15 -16.45 -14.30
C LYS A 121 13.61 -15.90 -12.95
#